data_AF-Q2C910-F1
#
_entry.id   AF-Q2C910-F1
#
_cell.length_a   1.000
_cell.length_b   1.000
_cell.length_c   1.000
_cell.angle_alpha   90.00
_cell.angle_beta   90.00
_cell.angle_gamma   90.00
#
_symmetry.space_group_name_H-M   'P 1'
#
loop_
_entity.id
_entity.type
_entity.pdbx_description
1 polymer ?
#
loop_
_entity_poly.entity_id
_entity_poly.type
_entity_poly.pdbx_seq_one_letter_code
_entity_poly.pdbx_strand_id
1 'polypeptide(L)'
;MKILSKFLIITLSIISLLMGLAGFFLSGAFSMSFPEAGLLGSIMSILPVIATCVSILGFWSVIKNSKPGQYTFAILMLTVWWVGTVIGAITIVTLLMSKEQEELSSVPE
;
A
#
# COMPACT_ATOMS: atom_id res chain seq x y z
N MET A 1 -16.96 8.21 -8.29
CA MET A 1 -15.48 8.02 -8.24
C MET A 1 -14.93 7.54 -6.89
N LYS A 2 -15.50 7.93 -5.73
CA LYS A 2 -15.02 7.53 -4.38
C LYS A 2 -14.98 6.00 -4.10
N ILE A 3 -15.77 5.18 -4.81
CA ILE A 3 -15.79 3.72 -4.64
C ILE A 3 -14.63 3.04 -5.37
N LEU A 4 -14.24 3.56 -6.54
CA LEU A 4 -13.17 2.98 -7.35
C LEU A 4 -11.82 3.08 -6.64
N SER A 5 -11.48 4.25 -6.08
CA SER A 5 -10.25 4.46 -5.32
C SER A 5 -10.18 3.60 -4.06
N LYS A 6 -11.29 3.46 -3.33
CA LYS A 6 -11.37 2.55 -2.17
C LYS A 6 -11.17 1.09 -2.56
N PHE A 7 -11.80 0.66 -3.66
CA PHE A 7 -11.63 -0.69 -4.18
C PHE A 7 -10.17 -0.96 -4.56
N LEU A 8 -9.54 -0.06 -5.31
CA LEU A 8 -8.13 -0.16 -5.69
C LEU A 8 -7.19 -0.26 -4.47
N ILE A 9 -7.41 0.58 -3.45
CA ILE A 9 -6.60 0.55 -2.22
C ILE A 9 -6.77 -0.78 -1.48
N ILE A 10 -7.99 -1.29 -1.34
CA ILE A 10 -8.25 -2.59 -0.69
C ILE A 10 -7.56 -3.72 -1.46
N THR A 11 -7.73 -3.79 -2.78
CA THR A 11 -7.14 -4.85 -3.60
C THR A 11 -5.61 -4.84 -3.52
N LEU A 12 -4.98 -3.66 -3.63
CA LEU A 12 -3.54 -3.51 -3.45
C LEU A 12 -3.07 -3.89 -2.05
N SER A 13 -3.85 -3.53 -1.03
CA SER A 13 -3.53 -3.86 0.37
C SER A 13 -3.56 -5.37 0.58
N ILE A 14 -4.54 -6.09 0.01
CA ILE A 14 -4.61 -7.56 0.05
C ILE A 14 -3.39 -8.16 -0.64
N ILE A 15 -3.07 -7.72 -1.86
CA ILE A 15 -1.91 -8.25 -2.61
C ILE A 15 -0.61 -8.02 -1.84
N SER A 16 -0.42 -6.81 -1.30
CA SER A 16 0.78 -6.49 -0.52
C SER A 16 0.86 -7.24 0.80
N LEU A 17 -0.29 -7.51 1.43
CA LEU A 17 -0.34 -8.34 2.63
C LEU A 17 0.13 -9.76 2.32
N LEU A 18 -0.41 -10.35 1.25
CA LEU A 18 -0.05 -11.70 0.83
C LEU A 18 1.43 -11.79 0.44
N MET A 19 1.96 -10.81 -0.29
CA MET A 19 3.38 -10.75 -0.62
C MET A 19 4.26 -10.54 0.63
N GLY A 20 3.85 -9.68 1.56
CA GLY A 20 4.56 -9.46 2.82
C GLY A 20 4.59 -10.73 3.68
N LEU A 21 3.47 -11.43 3.81
CA LEU A 21 3.41 -12.70 4.55
C LEU A 21 4.23 -13.80 3.88
N ALA A 22 4.14 -13.93 2.55
CA ALA A 22 4.94 -14.89 1.79
C ALA A 22 6.44 -14.59 1.92
N GLY A 23 6.84 -13.32 1.80
CA GLY A 23 8.23 -12.89 1.97
C GLY A 23 8.75 -13.13 3.38
N PHE A 24 7.93 -12.90 4.40
CA PHE A 24 8.28 -13.18 5.79
C PHE A 24 8.48 -14.68 6.02
N PHE A 25 7.58 -15.51 5.50
CA PHE A 25 7.70 -16.97 5.56
C PHE A 25 8.97 -17.47 4.86
N LEU A 26 9.27 -16.97 3.65
CA LEU A 26 10.47 -17.30 2.90
C LEU A 26 11.75 -16.88 3.64
N SER A 27 11.77 -15.69 4.24
CA SER A 27 12.90 -15.22 5.06
C SER A 27 13.12 -16.13 6.27
N GLY A 28 12.05 -16.55 6.95
CA GLY A 28 12.12 -17.52 8.06
C GLY A 28 12.66 -18.88 7.61
N ALA A 29 12.11 -19.43 6.51
CA ALA A 29 12.56 -20.70 5.93
C ALA A 29 14.03 -20.66 5.48
N PHE A 30 14.47 -19.55 4.91
CA PHE A 30 15.86 -19.32 4.51
C PHE A 30 16.79 -19.31 5.73
N SER A 31 16.39 -18.61 6.80
CA SER A 31 17.17 -18.50 8.04
C SER A 31 17.32 -19.87 8.74
N MET A 32 16.30 -20.72 8.67
CA MET A 32 16.36 -22.10 9.18
C MET A 32 17.24 -23.02 8.31
N SER A 33 17.22 -22.84 6.99
CA SER A 33 17.96 -23.68 6.05
C SER A 33 19.45 -23.34 5.95
N PHE A 34 19.80 -22.06 6.21
CA PHE A 34 21.18 -21.56 6.16
C PHE A 34 21.53 -20.80 7.46
N PRO A 35 21.81 -21.51 8.56
CA PRO A 35 22.03 -20.89 9.88
C PRO A 35 23.19 -19.89 9.89
N GLU A 36 24.27 -20.17 9.14
CA GLU A 36 25.44 -19.28 9.01
C GLU A 36 25.12 -17.95 8.31
N ALA A 37 24.04 -17.92 7.51
CA ALA A 37 23.55 -16.73 6.83
C ALA A 37 22.36 -16.07 7.56
N GLY A 38 22.13 -16.39 8.84
CA GLY A 38 20.98 -15.90 9.62
C GLY A 38 20.83 -14.37 9.62
N LEU A 39 21.94 -13.62 9.64
CA LEU A 39 21.93 -12.15 9.53
C LEU A 39 21.31 -11.68 8.21
N LEU A 40 21.63 -12.36 7.10
CA LEU A 40 21.09 -12.06 5.78
C LEU A 40 19.59 -12.36 5.73
N GLY A 41 19.16 -13.45 6.36
CA GLY A 41 17.76 -13.81 6.54
C GLY A 41 16.98 -12.74 7.30
N SER A 42 17.52 -12.22 8.42
CA SER A 42 16.91 -11.11 9.16
C SER A 42 16.81 -9.83 8.32
N ILE A 43 17.83 -9.47 7.55
CA ILE A 43 17.80 -8.29 6.66
C ILE A 43 16.72 -8.47 5.59
N MET A 44 16.61 -9.67 5.01
CA MET A 44 15.57 -9.99 4.03
C MET A 44 14.15 -9.94 4.61
N SER A 45 13.98 -10.05 5.93
CA SER A 45 12.66 -9.93 6.59
C SER A 45 12.14 -8.49 6.69
N ILE A 46 13.03 -7.49 6.60
CA ILE A 46 12.67 -6.07 6.81
C ILE A 46 11.68 -5.60 5.75
N LEU A 47 11.94 -5.90 4.48
CA LEU A 47 11.10 -5.47 3.36
C LEU A 47 9.68 -6.08 3.42
N PRO A 48 9.51 -7.41 3.65
CA PRO A 48 8.20 -8.01 3.90
C PRO A 48 7.44 -7.41 5.10
N VAL A 49 8.14 -7.07 6.19
CA VAL A 49 7.53 -6.41 7.36
C VAL A 49 7.02 -5.01 6.98
N ILE A 50 7.83 -4.22 6.28
CA ILE A 50 7.40 -2.90 5.79
C ILE A 50 6.19 -3.02 4.86
N ALA A 51 6.20 -3.96 3.91
CA ALA A 51 5.07 -4.20 3.00
C ALA A 51 3.78 -4.56 3.76
N THR A 52 3.91 -5.36 4.82
CA THR A 52 2.79 -5.72 5.72
C THR A 52 2.26 -4.48 6.45
N CYS A 53 3.12 -3.64 6.99
CA CYS A 53 2.72 -2.39 7.65
C CYS A 53 2.02 -1.42 6.68
N VAL A 54 2.53 -1.26 5.46
CA VAL A 54 1.93 -0.41 4.42
C VAL A 54 0.53 -0.94 4.04
N SER A 55 0.37 -2.25 3.93
CA SER A 55 -0.94 -2.88 3.70
C SER A 55 -1.95 -2.57 4.82
N ILE A 56 -1.54 -2.68 6.08
CA ILE A 56 -2.39 -2.33 7.23
C ILE A 56 -2.82 -0.87 7.18
N LEU A 57 -1.90 0.04 6.81
CA LEU A 57 -2.22 1.47 6.62
C LEU A 57 -3.24 1.67 5.50
N GLY A 58 -3.11 0.92 4.39
CA GLY A 58 -4.08 0.93 3.29
C GLY A 58 -5.48 0.54 3.73
N PHE A 59 -5.64 -0.59 4.43
CA PHE A 59 -6.93 -1.00 5.01
C PHE A 59 -7.49 0.04 5.98
N TRP A 60 -6.65 0.52 6.90
CA TRP A 60 -7.05 1.51 7.90
C TRP A 60 -7.53 2.81 7.25
N SER A 61 -6.86 3.28 6.19
CA SER A 61 -7.22 4.50 5.45
C SER A 61 -8.60 4.42 4.80
N VAL A 62 -9.00 3.22 4.34
CA VAL A 62 -10.31 2.99 3.72
C VAL A 62 -11.40 2.87 4.79
N ILE A 63 -11.14 2.11 5.86
CA ILE A 63 -12.08 1.92 6.99
C ILE A 63 -12.39 3.26 7.67
N LYS A 64 -11.37 4.05 7.98
CA LYS A 64 -11.54 5.40 8.56
C LYS A 64 -11.95 6.46 7.55
N ASN A 65 -12.04 6.10 6.26
CA ASN A 65 -12.31 7.01 5.15
C ASN A 65 -11.42 8.27 5.19
N SER A 66 -10.16 8.08 5.62
CA SER A 66 -9.20 9.16 5.86
C SER A 66 -8.50 9.53 4.57
N LYS A 67 -8.84 10.70 4.00
CA LYS A 67 -8.16 11.27 2.83
C LYS A 67 -6.63 11.29 2.99
N PRO A 68 -6.03 11.80 4.09
CA PRO A 68 -4.58 11.81 4.23
C PRO A 68 -3.99 10.39 4.29
N GLY A 69 -4.68 9.44 4.91
CA GLY A 69 -4.23 8.03 4.92
C GLY A 69 -4.20 7.41 3.51
N GLN A 70 -5.17 7.75 2.67
CA GLN A 70 -5.25 7.23 1.29
C GLN A 70 -4.13 7.82 0.41
N TYR A 71 -3.80 9.11 0.58
CA TYR A 71 -2.65 9.72 -0.08
C TYR A 71 -1.32 9.12 0.39
N THR A 72 -1.12 8.96 1.69
CA THR A 72 0.09 8.34 2.25
C THR A 72 0.29 6.92 1.70
N PHE A 73 -0.78 6.11 1.66
CA PHE A 73 -0.72 4.78 1.05
C PHE A 73 -0.32 4.83 -0.42
N ALA A 74 -0.94 5.70 -1.21
CA ALA A 74 -0.65 5.81 -2.63
C ALA A 74 0.80 6.26 -2.89
N ILE A 75 1.33 7.18 -2.09
CA ILE A 75 2.73 7.63 -2.17
C ILE A 75 3.69 6.50 -1.79
N LEU A 76 3.40 5.76 -0.71
CA LEU A 76 4.21 4.62 -0.31
C LEU A 76 4.20 3.52 -1.38
N MET A 77 3.08 3.33 -2.09
CA MET A 77 3.00 2.38 -3.19
C MET A 77 3.79 2.79 -4.44
N LEU A 78 4.04 4.10 -4.65
CA LEU A 78 4.86 4.57 -5.76
C LEU A 78 6.29 4.02 -5.72
N THR A 79 6.84 3.79 -4.53
CA THR A 79 8.25 3.43 -4.33
C THR A 79 8.51 1.93 -4.18
N VAL A 80 7.47 1.10 -4.03
CA VAL A 80 7.62 -0.32 -3.67
C VAL A 80 7.83 -1.23 -4.89
N TRP A 81 7.10 -1.01 -5.99
CA TRP A 81 7.19 -1.83 -7.22
C TRP A 81 6.53 -1.08 -8.38
N TRP A 82 7.09 -1.14 -9.59
CA TRP A 82 6.45 -0.86 -10.89
C TRP A 82 4.88 -1.01 -10.94
N VAL A 83 4.30 -2.11 -10.44
CA VAL A 83 2.84 -2.36 -10.39
C VAL A 83 2.16 -1.49 -9.34
N GLY A 84 2.78 -1.36 -8.16
CA GLY A 84 2.37 -0.41 -7.13
C GLY A 84 2.45 1.04 -7.60
N THR A 85 3.44 1.38 -8.43
CA THR A 85 3.62 2.71 -9.02
C THR A 85 2.48 3.08 -9.96
N VAL A 86 2.11 2.19 -10.88
CA VAL A 86 0.99 2.43 -11.81
C VAL A 86 -0.33 2.63 -11.04
N ILE A 87 -0.61 1.76 -10.07
CA ILE A 87 -1.88 1.84 -9.34
C ILE A 87 -1.89 3.00 -8.34
N GLY A 88 -0.75 3.33 -7.72
CA GLY A 88 -0.57 4.51 -6.87
C GLY A 88 -0.82 5.81 -7.64
N ALA A 89 -0.27 5.94 -8.85
CA ALA A 89 -0.52 7.08 -9.73
C ALA A 89 -2.00 7.21 -10.10
N ILE A 90 -2.65 6.11 -10.50
CA ILE A 90 -4.10 6.09 -10.79
C ILE A 90 -4.90 6.54 -9.57
N THR A 91 -4.53 6.06 -8.38
CA THR A 91 -5.23 6.40 -7.12
C THR A 91 -5.10 7.89 -6.81
N ILE A 92 -3.90 8.48 -6.98
CA ILE A 92 -3.66 9.92 -6.78
C ILE A 92 -4.49 10.75 -7.77
N VAL A 93 -4.48 10.40 -9.06
CA VAL A 93 -5.27 11.10 -10.08
C VAL A 93 -6.76 11.05 -9.73
N THR A 94 -7.26 9.90 -9.31
CA THR A 94 -8.68 9.73 -8.94
C THR A 94 -9.06 10.56 -7.71
N LEU A 95 -8.14 10.68 -6.74
CA LEU A 95 -8.34 11.50 -5.54
C LEU A 95 -8.28 13.01 -5.84
N LEU A 96 -7.42 13.43 -6.77
CA LEU A 96 -7.31 14.83 -7.20
C LEU A 96 -8.56 15.27 -7.98
N MET A 97 -9.02 14.47 -8.96
CA MET A 97 -10.27 14.77 -9.69
C MET A 97 -11.48 14.85 -8.76
N SER A 98 -11.53 14.01 -7.72
CA SER A 98 -12.59 14.07 -6.72
C SER A 98 -12.54 15.33 -5.85
N LYS A 99 -11.36 15.92 -5.65
CA LYS A 99 -11.19 17.18 -4.90
C LYS A 99 -11.67 18.38 -5.73
N GLU A 100 -11.32 18.41 -7.00
CA GLU A 100 -11.68 19.48 -7.94
C GLU A 100 -13.20 19.59 -8.15
N GLN A 101 -13.90 18.45 -8.23
CA GLN A 101 -15.37 18.44 -8.27
C GLN A 101 -16.03 18.94 -6.97
N GLU A 102 -15.41 18.70 -5.82
CA GLU A 102 -15.92 19.16 -4.52
C GLU A 102 -15.81 20.70 -4.43
N GLU A 103 -14.71 21.28 -4.91
CA GLU A 103 -14.48 22.73 -4.95
C GLU A 103 -15.43 23.45 -5.92
N LEU A 104 -15.63 22.93 -7.14
CA LEU A 104 -16.56 23.52 -8.12
C LEU A 104 -18.02 23.53 -7.66
N SER A 105 -18.45 22.54 -6.87
CA SER A 105 -19.81 22.49 -6.31
C SER A 105 -20.04 23.44 -5.12
N SER A 106 -18.96 24.03 -4.58
CA SER A 106 -19.01 24.87 -3.39
C SER A 106 -19.00 26.38 -3.70
N VAL A 107 -18.91 26.76 -4.97
CA VAL A 107 -19.06 28.14 -5.43
C VAL A 107 -20.55 28.44 -5.55
N PRO A 108 -21.13 29.32 -4.70
CA PRO A 108 -22.49 29.79 -4.89
C PRO A 108 -22.55 30.69 -6.13
N GLU A 109 -23.57 30.48 -6.98
CA GLU A 109 -23.92 31.37 -8.10
C GLU A 109 -24.20 32.80 -7.63
#